data_AF-A0A257NEG3-F1
#
_entry.id   AF-A0A257NEG3-F1
#
_cell.length_a   1.000
_cell.length_b   1.000
_cell.length_c   1.000
_cell.angle_alpha   90.00
_cell.angle_beta   90.00
_cell.angle_gamma   90.00
#
_symmetry.space_group_name_H-M   'P 1'
#
loop_
_entity.id
_entity.type
_entity.pdbx_description
1 polymer ?
#
loop_
_entity_poly.entity_id
_entity_poly.type
_entity_poly.pdbx_seq_one_letter_code
_entity_poly.pdbx_strand_id
1 'polypeptide(L)'
;MQGQLKKMHTRLNSPVQYDLPLGDQSIALNPLIGKAIKLTYTGHIFCVHCNRSIKKSFNQGYCYPCFISLAQCDMCIMRPETCHYEAGTCREPAWGETFCFQPHIVYLANSSGIKVGITRKTQIP
;
A
#
# COMPACT_ATOMS: atom_id res chain seq x y z
N MET A 1 21.90 11.15 0.71
CA MET A 1 20.43 11.32 0.80
C MET A 1 19.90 10.46 1.94
N GLN A 2 18.89 10.95 2.67
CA GLN A 2 18.29 10.27 3.80
C GLN A 2 16.82 10.67 3.89
N GLY A 3 15.94 9.73 4.25
CA GLY A 3 14.52 10.00 4.43
C GLY A 3 13.76 8.72 4.74
N GLN A 4 12.47 8.86 5.00
CA GLN A 4 11.57 7.71 5.13
C GLN A 4 11.35 7.09 3.75
N LEU A 5 11.61 5.79 3.64
CA LEU A 5 11.32 5.04 2.42
C LEU A 5 9.80 4.84 2.30
N LYS A 6 9.24 5.12 1.12
CA LYS A 6 7.82 4.83 0.80
C LYS A 6 7.72 3.88 -0.39
N LYS A 7 6.50 3.37 -0.63
CA LYS A 7 6.21 2.52 -1.79
C LYS A 7 6.65 3.23 -3.07
N MET A 8 7.36 2.50 -3.91
CA MET A 8 7.83 2.98 -5.21
C MET A 8 6.65 3.44 -6.07
N HIS A 9 6.83 4.57 -6.76
CA HIS A 9 5.87 5.05 -7.75
C HIS A 9 6.20 4.42 -9.10
N THR A 10 5.16 4.04 -9.84
CA THR A 10 5.28 3.43 -11.17
C THR A 10 4.43 4.19 -12.16
N ARG A 11 5.00 4.55 -13.30
CA ARG A 11 4.31 5.20 -14.41
C ARG A 11 4.41 4.32 -15.64
N LEU A 12 3.25 4.00 -16.24
CA LEU A 12 3.16 3.21 -17.46
C LEU A 12 3.65 4.05 -18.64
N ASN A 13 4.93 3.84 -19.00
CA ASN A 13 5.63 4.46 -20.12
C ASN A 13 6.39 3.37 -20.89
N SER A 14 7.05 3.74 -22.00
CA SER A 14 7.93 2.83 -22.74
C SER A 14 9.36 3.38 -22.77
N PRO A 15 10.30 2.87 -21.93
CA PRO A 15 10.11 1.84 -20.91
C PRO A 15 9.33 2.36 -19.68
N VAL A 16 8.79 1.43 -18.88
CA VAL A 16 8.10 1.75 -17.62
C VAL A 16 9.01 2.55 -16.70
N GLN A 17 8.50 3.60 -16.07
CA GLN A 17 9.29 4.48 -15.21
C GLN A 17 9.03 4.20 -13.73
N TYR A 18 10.12 4.14 -12.96
CA TYR A 18 10.13 3.87 -11.54
C TYR A 18 10.81 4.99 -10.77
N ASP A 19 10.13 5.49 -9.75
CA ASP A 19 10.66 6.51 -8.85
C ASP A 19 10.60 6.01 -7.41
N LEU A 20 11.71 6.13 -6.68
CA LEU A 20 11.80 5.78 -5.28
C LEU A 20 11.63 7.03 -4.42
N PRO A 21 10.52 7.17 -3.67
CA PRO A 21 10.37 8.26 -2.73
C PRO A 21 11.22 8.01 -1.47
N LEU A 22 12.01 9.00 -1.09
CA LEU A 22 12.86 9.00 0.11
C LEU A 22 12.70 10.34 0.84
N GLY A 23 11.84 10.38 1.86
CA GLY A 23 11.41 11.64 2.47
C GLY A 23 10.68 12.51 1.45
N ASP A 24 11.17 13.74 1.24
CA ASP A 24 10.62 14.68 0.26
C ASP A 24 11.29 14.58 -1.11
N GLN A 25 12.26 13.66 -1.27
CA GLN A 25 12.95 13.43 -2.53
C GLN A 25 12.30 12.27 -3.31
N SER A 26 12.36 12.36 -4.63
CA SER A 26 11.96 11.28 -5.54
C SER A 26 13.13 10.95 -6.46
N ILE A 27 13.60 9.70 -6.41
CA ILE A 27 14.80 9.25 -7.12
C ILE A 27 14.37 8.40 -8.31
N ALA A 28 14.67 8.86 -9.53
CA ALA A 28 14.45 8.05 -10.73
C ALA A 28 15.37 6.81 -10.70
N LEU A 29 14.79 5.61 -10.70
CA LEU A 29 15.54 4.37 -10.59
C LEU A 29 16.02 3.83 -11.93
N ASN A 30 15.30 4.10 -13.03
CA ASN A 30 15.67 3.60 -14.36
C ASN A 30 17.13 3.92 -14.76
N PRO A 31 17.64 5.15 -14.56
CA PRO A 31 19.04 5.48 -14.89
C PRO A 31 20.08 4.82 -13.97
N LEU A 32 19.64 4.14 -12.91
CA LEU A 32 20.49 3.43 -11.95
C LEU A 32 20.56 1.93 -12.22
N ILE A 33 19.83 1.41 -13.21
CA ILE A 33 19.93 0.02 -13.62
C ILE A 33 21.37 -0.29 -14.05
N GLY A 34 21.93 -1.38 -13.51
CA GLY A 34 23.33 -1.78 -13.73
C GLY A 34 24.36 -1.07 -12.85
N LYS A 35 23.95 -0.11 -12.01
CA LYS A 35 24.82 0.58 -11.05
C LYS A 35 24.72 -0.05 -9.66
N ALA A 36 25.82 0.02 -8.89
CA ALA A 36 25.81 -0.39 -7.49
C ALA A 36 25.07 0.65 -6.63
N ILE A 37 24.10 0.21 -5.84
CA ILE A 37 23.33 1.05 -4.91
C ILE A 37 23.59 0.54 -3.50
N LYS A 38 23.92 1.45 -2.58
CA LYS A 38 24.06 1.15 -1.14
C LYS A 38 22.91 1.80 -0.37
N LEU A 39 22.18 0.99 0.39
CA LEU A 39 21.17 1.45 1.34
C LEU A 39 21.72 1.25 2.76
N THR A 40 21.63 2.28 3.59
CA THR A 40 22.05 2.23 4.98
C THR A 40 20.85 2.54 5.86
N TYR A 41 20.51 1.60 6.75
CA TYR A 41 19.47 1.84 7.75
C TYR A 41 20.02 2.75 8.85
N THR A 42 19.31 3.84 9.13
CA THR A 42 19.75 4.87 10.07
C THR A 42 19.40 4.59 11.53
N GLY A 43 18.64 3.52 11.80
CA GLY A 43 18.11 3.23 13.14
C GLY A 43 16.78 3.92 13.46
N HIS A 44 16.31 4.81 12.59
CA HIS A 44 15.07 5.55 12.79
C HIS A 44 13.91 4.94 11.99
N ILE A 45 12.78 4.70 12.67
CA ILE A 45 11.52 4.29 12.05
C ILE A 45 10.48 5.34 12.38
N PHE A 46 9.69 5.73 11.39
CA PHE A 46 8.60 6.69 11.55
C PHE A 46 7.28 6.07 11.10
N CYS A 47 6.21 6.37 11.84
CA CYS A 47 4.86 5.96 11.47
C CYS A 47 4.47 6.56 10.11
N VAL A 48 4.00 5.74 9.16
CA VAL A 48 3.59 6.23 7.82
C VAL A 48 2.38 7.16 7.85
N HIS A 49 1.56 7.12 8.91
CA HIS A 49 0.37 7.96 9.06
C HIS A 49 0.65 9.25 9.84
N CYS A 50 1.19 9.13 11.05
CA CYS A 50 1.36 10.28 11.96
C CYS A 50 2.81 10.77 12.11
N ASN A 51 3.76 10.18 11.37
CA ASN A 51 5.18 10.52 11.40
C ASN A 51 5.88 10.42 12.77
N ARG A 52 5.25 9.77 13.76
CA ARG A 52 5.85 9.54 15.08
C ARG A 52 7.07 8.62 14.96
N SER A 53 8.17 8.99 15.61
CA SER A 53 9.34 8.11 15.79
C SER A 53 8.97 6.90 16.66
N ILE A 54 9.30 5.71 16.17
CA ILE A 54 8.97 4.43 16.82
C ILE A 54 10.16 3.49 16.80
N LYS A 55 10.22 2.58 17.78
CA LYS A 55 11.24 1.52 17.83
C LYS A 55 10.83 0.25 17.07
N LYS A 56 9.54 0.11 16.79
CA LYS A 56 8.93 -1.03 16.10
C LYS A 56 7.73 -0.55 15.28
N SER A 57 7.60 -1.05 14.06
CA SER A 57 6.43 -0.82 13.21
C SER A 57 5.44 -1.97 13.25
N PHE A 58 4.20 -1.66 12.93
CA PHE A 58 3.07 -2.60 12.80
C PHE A 58 2.43 -2.40 11.43
N ASN A 59 1.82 -3.45 10.87
CA ASN A 59 1.07 -3.43 9.61
C ASN A 59 1.69 -2.56 8.48
N GLN A 60 2.94 -2.84 8.09
CA GLN A 60 3.65 -2.13 7.02
C GLN A 60 4.02 -0.65 7.32
N GLY A 61 4.19 -0.27 8.59
CA GLY A 61 4.83 1.01 8.92
C GLY A 61 4.09 1.90 9.90
N TYR A 62 3.05 1.42 10.59
CA TYR A 62 2.30 2.18 11.58
C TYR A 62 2.92 2.07 12.99
N CYS A 63 2.70 3.09 13.81
CA CYS A 63 2.89 2.98 15.25
C CYS A 63 1.72 2.21 15.89
N TYR A 64 1.93 1.66 17.09
CA TYR A 64 0.90 0.89 17.78
C TYR A 64 -0.44 1.63 17.94
N PRO A 65 -0.49 2.92 18.36
CA PRO A 65 -1.76 3.65 18.44
C PRO A 65 -2.51 3.74 17.11
N CYS A 66 -1.82 4.08 16.01
CA CYS A 66 -2.46 4.11 14.68
C CYS A 66 -2.88 2.72 14.21
N PHE A 67 -2.14 1.68 14.58
CA PHE A 67 -2.47 0.30 14.22
C PHE A 67 -3.79 -0.16 14.86
N ILE A 68 -4.04 0.20 16.12
CA ILE A 68 -5.29 -0.17 16.81
C ILE A 68 -6.46 0.77 16.52
N SER A 69 -6.19 1.99 16.02
CA SER A 69 -7.23 3.02 15.84
C SER A 69 -7.71 3.18 14.41
N LEU A 70 -6.87 2.93 13.40
CA LEU A 70 -7.23 3.22 12.00
C LEU A 70 -7.89 2.02 11.34
N ALA A 71 -8.92 2.27 10.54
CA ALA A 71 -9.65 1.24 9.79
C ALA A 71 -8.78 0.62 8.69
N GLN A 72 -7.85 1.38 8.10
CA GLN A 72 -6.86 0.85 7.14
C GLN A 72 -5.89 -0.19 7.74
N CYS A 73 -5.93 -0.39 9.05
CA CYS A 73 -5.18 -1.42 9.76
C CYS A 73 -6.03 -2.64 10.14
N ASP A 74 -7.32 -2.66 9.81
CA ASP A 74 -8.21 -3.76 10.14
C ASP A 74 -7.95 -5.00 9.28
N MET A 75 -8.10 -6.17 9.91
CA MET A 75 -7.95 -7.46 9.25
C MET A 75 -8.98 -7.68 8.14
N CYS A 76 -10.14 -7.01 8.22
CA CYS A 76 -11.20 -7.14 7.23
C CYS A 76 -10.79 -6.70 5.82
N ILE A 77 -9.70 -5.93 5.67
CA ILE A 77 -9.15 -5.56 4.36
C ILE A 77 -8.54 -6.77 3.65
N MET A 78 -7.88 -7.65 4.41
CA MET A 78 -7.29 -8.89 3.89
C MET A 78 -8.30 -10.04 3.89
N ARG A 79 -9.29 -9.96 4.78
CA ARG A 79 -10.32 -10.97 5.01
C ARG A 79 -11.70 -10.32 4.99
N PRO A 80 -12.25 -9.99 3.80
CA PRO A 80 -13.52 -9.26 3.68
C PRO A 80 -14.67 -9.93 4.44
N GLU A 81 -14.62 -11.25 4.63
CA GLU A 81 -15.59 -12.01 5.41
C GLU A 81 -15.62 -11.64 6.91
N THR A 82 -14.57 -11.00 7.44
CA THR A 82 -14.51 -10.50 8.82
C THR A 82 -14.87 -9.03 8.93
N CYS A 83 -15.51 -8.45 7.91
CA CYS A 83 -15.97 -7.07 7.96
C CYS A 83 -17.00 -6.88 9.07
N HIS A 84 -16.81 -5.85 9.88
CA HIS A 84 -17.65 -5.51 11.02
C HIS A 84 -18.34 -4.14 10.82
N TYR A 85 -18.40 -3.68 9.57
CA TYR A 85 -19.04 -2.42 9.19
C TYR A 85 -20.53 -2.41 9.52
N GLU A 86 -21.26 -3.43 9.09
CA GLU A 86 -22.70 -3.56 9.34
C GLU A 86 -23.03 -3.68 10.83
N ALA A 87 -22.10 -4.20 11.63
CA ALA A 87 -22.23 -4.27 13.08
C ALA A 87 -22.05 -2.89 13.77
N GLY A 88 -21.77 -1.82 13.02
CA GLY A 88 -21.58 -0.47 13.55
C GLY A 88 -20.28 -0.25 14.32
N THR A 89 -19.34 -1.20 14.26
CA THR A 89 -18.07 -1.16 15.02
C THR A 89 -16.86 -0.81 14.15
N CYS A 90 -17.07 -0.42 12.89
CA CYS A 90 -15.99 0.08 12.05
C CYS A 90 -15.33 1.30 12.72
N ARG A 91 -13.99 1.31 12.77
CA ARG A 91 -13.23 2.38 13.43
C ARG A 91 -13.39 3.72 12.72
N GLU A 92 -13.54 3.68 11.40
CA GLU A 92 -13.73 4.86 10.55
C GLU A 92 -14.79 4.56 9.47
N PRO A 93 -16.09 4.70 9.77
CA PRO A 93 -17.15 4.31 8.84
C PRO A 93 -17.07 5.02 7.48
N ALA A 94 -16.86 6.33 7.45
CA ALA A 94 -16.69 7.08 6.20
C ALA A 94 -15.52 6.59 5.34
N TRP A 95 -14.44 6.10 5.98
CA TRP A 95 -13.33 5.46 5.27
C TRP A 95 -13.75 4.10 4.69
N GLY A 96 -14.51 3.32 5.45
CA GLY A 96 -15.07 2.04 4.99
C GLY A 96 -15.93 2.17 3.72
N GLU A 97 -16.78 3.20 3.65
CA GLU A 97 -17.61 3.47 2.47
C GLU A 97 -16.79 3.72 1.21
N THR A 98 -15.70 4.47 1.36
CA THR A 98 -14.84 4.85 0.23
C THR A 98 -13.81 3.79 -0.14
N PHE A 99 -13.51 2.83 0.74
CA PHE A 99 -12.43 1.86 0.51
C PHE A 99 -12.89 0.41 0.39
N CYS A 100 -13.80 -0.03 1.26
CA CYS A 100 -14.31 -1.40 1.33
C CYS A 100 -15.36 -1.64 0.23
N PHE A 101 -16.32 -0.74 0.09
CA PHE A 101 -17.47 -0.90 -0.83
C PHE A 101 -17.18 -0.37 -2.24
N GLN A 102 -15.98 -0.63 -2.73
CA GLN A 102 -15.61 -0.25 -4.09
C GLN A 102 -16.08 -1.32 -5.09
N PRO A 103 -16.51 -0.92 -6.30
CA PRO A 103 -16.97 -1.86 -7.30
C PRO A 103 -15.83 -2.77 -7.76
N HIS A 104 -16.13 -4.06 -7.85
CA HIS A 104 -15.23 -5.08 -8.39
C HIS A 104 -15.79 -5.59 -9.72
N ILE A 105 -14.88 -5.90 -10.64
CA ILE A 105 -15.19 -6.45 -11.95
C ILE A 105 -14.82 -7.92 -11.95
N VAL A 106 -15.81 -8.77 -12.25
CA VAL A 106 -15.62 -10.20 -12.46
C VAL A 106 -15.41 -10.44 -13.95
N TYR A 107 -14.38 -11.20 -14.31
CA TYR A 107 -14.05 -11.48 -15.71
C TYR A 107 -13.59 -12.93 -15.90
N LEU A 108 -13.67 -13.40 -17.15
CA LEU A 108 -13.08 -14.68 -17.56
C LEU A 108 -11.69 -14.42 -18.13
N ALA A 109 -10.67 -15.08 -17.58
CA ALA A 109 -9.32 -15.06 -18.10
C ALA A 109 -9.07 -16.32 -18.93
N ASN A 110 -8.63 -16.14 -20.18
CA ASN A 110 -8.18 -17.23 -21.04
C ASN A 110 -6.65 -17.36 -20.94
N SER A 111 -6.19 -18.23 -20.04
CA SER A 111 -4.76 -18.49 -19.81
C SER A 111 -4.43 -19.95 -20.09
N SER A 112 -3.73 -20.67 -19.21
CA SER A 112 -3.57 -22.14 -19.30
C SER A 112 -4.88 -22.93 -19.18
N GLY A 113 -6.01 -22.23 -19.05
CA GLY A 113 -7.38 -22.69 -18.93
C GLY A 113 -8.29 -21.49 -18.64
N ILE A 114 -9.61 -21.73 -18.62
CA ILE A 114 -10.60 -20.70 -18.23
C ILE A 114 -10.52 -20.49 -16.71
N LYS A 115 -10.33 -19.25 -16.29
CA LYS A 115 -10.33 -18.84 -14.88
C LYS A 115 -11.31 -17.69 -14.66
N VAL A 116 -11.95 -17.65 -13.50
CA VAL A 116 -12.71 -16.49 -13.05
C VAL A 116 -11.77 -15.57 -12.27
N GLY A 117 -11.59 -14.34 -12.74
CA GLY A 117 -10.80 -13.31 -12.09
C GLY A 117 -11.68 -12.22 -11.48
N ILE A 118 -11.17 -11.53 -10.46
CA ILE A 118 -11.80 -10.37 -9.83
C ILE A 118 -10.75 -9.25 -9.80
N THR A 119 -11.12 -8.04 -10.25
CA THR A 119 -10.24 -6.87 -10.21
C THR A 119 -11.00 -5.60 -9.81
N ARG A 120 -10.27 -4.54 -9.46
CA ARG A 120 -10.83 -3.19 -9.28
C ARG A 120 -10.86 -2.46 -10.62
N LYS A 121 -11.75 -1.48 -10.77
CA LYS A 121 -11.91 -0.70 -12.01
C LYS A 121 -10.61 -0.05 -12.51
N THR A 122 -9.71 0.34 -11.61
CA THR A 122 -8.42 0.96 -11.93
C THR A 122 -7.31 -0.05 -12.27
N GLN A 123 -7.61 -1.35 -12.20
CA GLN A 123 -6.66 -2.45 -12.37
C GLN A 123 -7.18 -3.46 -13.42
N ILE A 124 -8.00 -2.98 -14.36
CA ILE A 124 -8.41 -3.78 -15.52
C ILE A 124 -7.17 -3.97 -16.40
N PRO A 125 -6.78 -5.22 -16.73
CA PRO A 125 -5.69 -5.51 -17.65
C PRO A 125 -5.89 -4.92 -19.04
#